data_AF-A0A7W9XP83-F1
#
_entry.id   AF-A0A7W9XP83-F1
#
_cell.length_a   1.000
_cell.length_b   1.000
_cell.length_c   1.000
_cell.angle_alpha   90.00
_cell.angle_beta   90.00
_cell.angle_gamma   90.00
#
_symmetry.space_group_name_H-M   'P 1'
#
loop_
_entity.id
_entity.type
_entity.pdbx_description
1 polymer ?
#
loop_
_entity_poly.entity_id
_entity_poly.type
_entity_poly.pdbx_seq_one_letter_code
_entity_poly.pdbx_strand_id
1 'polypeptide(L)'
;MLYYNRPFPQQWVNNDTLLSNNRKLGDAVFGVKLRLPVDQYQKTMRTSKYSLLIIMLTFISLFLTEVIRKQRIHIFNYILIGVAMIIYYSLLLSFSEQIGYNKAYLVASVSTIALVAVFIASLLKNKMAALLFAFILSVFYTFIFVIIQLEDLALMIGSIALFSIVAVLMYFSRKINWDKH
;
A
#
# COMPACT_ATOMS: atom_id res chain seq x y z
N MET A 1 53.97 19.35 -12.32
CA MET A 1 53.74 18.56 -11.08
C MET A 1 52.23 18.44 -10.87
N LEU A 2 51.64 17.26 -11.10
CA LEU A 2 50.18 17.03 -11.08
C LEU A 2 49.76 15.92 -10.09
N TYR A 3 50.64 15.52 -9.17
CA TYR A 3 50.46 14.33 -8.33
C TYR A 3 49.70 14.58 -7.01
N TYR A 4 49.41 15.84 -6.67
CA TYR A 4 48.85 16.21 -5.36
C TYR A 4 47.33 16.01 -5.22
N ASN A 5 46.61 15.73 -6.32
CA ASN A 5 45.14 15.66 -6.34
C ASN A 5 44.60 14.21 -6.42
N ARG A 6 45.38 13.21 -5.99
CA ARG A 6 44.96 11.81 -6.01
C ARG A 6 44.60 11.31 -4.62
N PRO A 7 43.46 10.60 -4.45
CA PRO A 7 43.03 10.11 -3.15
C PRO A 7 43.75 8.83 -2.69
N PHE A 8 44.53 8.17 -3.56
CA PHE A 8 45.26 6.94 -3.25
C PHE A 8 46.78 7.09 -3.50
N PRO A 9 47.62 6.43 -2.68
CA PRO A 9 49.08 6.44 -2.86
C PRO A 9 49.48 5.57 -4.05
N GLN A 10 50.61 5.91 -4.67
CA GLN A 10 51.14 5.16 -5.83
C GLN A 10 51.75 3.81 -5.43
N GLN A 11 52.19 3.67 -4.18
CA GLN A 11 52.76 2.45 -3.63
C GLN A 11 52.27 2.26 -2.20
N TRP A 12 51.85 1.05 -1.88
CA TRP A 12 51.41 0.69 -0.54
C TRP A 12 52.62 0.30 0.30
N VAL A 13 52.76 0.92 1.47
CA VAL A 13 53.76 0.57 2.48
C VAL A 13 53.04 -0.17 3.59
N ASN A 14 53.71 -1.12 4.24
CA ASN A 14 53.15 -2.11 5.18
C ASN A 14 52.34 -1.55 6.39
N ASN A 15 52.20 -0.22 6.51
CA ASN A 15 51.51 0.47 7.60
C ASN A 15 50.42 1.46 7.11
N ASP A 16 49.83 1.21 5.95
CA ASP A 16 48.85 2.13 5.35
C ASP A 16 47.46 2.06 6.02
N THR A 17 47.16 3.05 6.84
CA THR A 17 45.85 3.23 7.51
C THR A 17 44.80 3.91 6.62
N LEU A 18 45.00 3.94 5.30
CA LEU A 18 44.10 4.63 4.37
C LEU A 18 42.81 3.82 4.15
N LEU A 19 42.92 2.49 4.08
CA LEU A 19 41.76 1.60 3.93
C LEU A 19 40.98 1.39 5.23
N SER A 20 41.60 1.65 6.39
CA SER A 20 40.95 1.55 7.70
C SER A 20 40.19 2.82 8.09
N ASN A 21 40.39 3.92 7.38
CA ASN A 21 39.76 5.21 7.67
C ASN A 21 38.61 5.49 6.69
N ASN A 22 37.38 5.19 7.12
CA ASN A 22 36.15 5.38 6.34
C ASN A 22 35.95 6.80 5.77
N ARG A 23 36.52 7.85 6.40
CA ARG A 23 36.41 9.22 5.88
C ARG A 23 37.26 9.44 4.64
N LYS A 24 38.50 8.95 4.64
CA LYS A 24 39.41 9.07 3.48
C LYS A 24 38.97 8.21 2.30
N LEU A 25 38.32 7.08 2.58
CA LEU A 25 37.64 6.29 1.55
C LEU A 25 36.49 7.06 0.90
N GLY A 26 35.68 7.78 1.69
CA GLY A 26 34.55 8.56 1.18
C GLY A 26 34.96 9.65 0.20
N ASP A 27 36.04 10.38 0.47
CA ASP A 27 36.58 11.42 -0.43
C ASP A 27 37.20 10.84 -1.72
N ALA A 28 37.58 9.56 -1.70
CA ALA A 28 38.14 8.83 -2.84
C ALA A 28 37.07 8.24 -3.77
N VAL A 29 35.82 8.16 -3.31
CA VAL A 29 34.71 7.59 -4.07
C VAL A 29 34.18 8.65 -5.04
N PHE A 30 34.68 8.60 -6.27
CA PHE A 30 34.04 9.28 -7.39
C PHE A 30 32.95 8.36 -7.96
N GLY A 31 31.70 8.65 -7.63
CA GLY A 31 30.56 7.90 -8.09
C GLY A 31 29.33 8.80 -8.22
N VAL A 32 28.60 8.66 -9.32
CA VAL A 32 27.32 9.35 -9.49
C VAL A 32 26.25 8.50 -8.80
N LYS A 33 25.62 9.02 -7.75
CA LYS A 33 24.43 8.38 -7.17
C LYS A 33 23.27 8.57 -8.15
N LEU A 34 23.06 7.60 -9.03
CA LEU A 34 21.87 7.54 -9.90
C LEU A 34 20.63 7.38 -9.01
N ARG A 35 20.04 8.53 -8.63
CA ARG A 35 18.67 8.60 -8.11
C ARG A 35 17.75 8.28 -9.29
N LEU A 36 17.56 6.99 -9.57
CA LEU A 36 16.59 6.59 -10.57
C LEU A 36 15.20 7.05 -10.10
N PRO A 37 14.45 7.84 -10.89
CA PRO A 37 13.04 8.13 -10.61
C PRO A 37 12.15 6.87 -10.62
N VAL A 38 12.75 5.73 -11.00
CA VAL A 38 12.19 4.39 -11.06
C VAL A 38 11.57 3.90 -9.76
N ASP A 39 12.08 4.27 -8.57
CA ASP A 39 11.59 3.64 -7.33
C ASP A 39 10.12 3.99 -7.02
N GLN A 40 9.71 5.24 -7.25
CA GLN A 40 8.32 5.66 -7.05
C GLN A 40 7.38 5.02 -8.10
N TYR A 41 7.80 5.04 -9.38
CA TYR A 41 7.01 4.45 -10.45
C TYR A 41 6.90 2.93 -10.33
N GLN A 42 7.97 2.23 -9.93
CA GLN A 42 7.96 0.80 -9.66
C GLN A 42 7.05 0.45 -8.48
N LYS A 43 7.08 1.23 -7.39
CA LYS A 43 6.16 1.04 -6.26
C LYS A 43 4.72 1.26 -6.67
N THR A 44 4.41 2.30 -7.45
CA THR A 44 3.07 2.53 -7.98
C THR A 44 2.63 1.41 -8.93
N MET A 45 3.52 0.92 -9.80
CA MET A 45 3.26 -0.24 -10.67
C MET A 45 2.97 -1.51 -9.86
N ARG A 46 3.76 -1.79 -8.81
CA ARG A 46 3.50 -2.91 -7.87
C ARG A 46 2.14 -2.74 -7.19
N THR A 47 1.83 -1.53 -6.72
CA THR A 47 0.53 -1.22 -6.11
C THR A 47 -0.63 -1.50 -7.06
N SER A 48 -0.48 -1.09 -8.32
CA SER A 48 -1.48 -1.32 -9.36
C SER A 48 -1.68 -2.80 -9.67
N LYS A 49 -0.62 -3.63 -9.63
CA LYS A 49 -0.76 -5.09 -9.73
C LYS A 49 -1.59 -5.69 -8.59
N TYR A 50 -1.47 -5.14 -7.38
CA TYR A 50 -2.29 -5.53 -6.23
C TYR A 50 -3.68 -4.86 -6.21
N SER A 51 -4.07 -4.13 -7.26
CA SER A 51 -5.33 -3.40 -7.27
C SER A 51 -6.56 -4.30 -7.19
N LEU A 52 -6.51 -5.44 -7.89
CA LEU A 52 -7.58 -6.43 -7.89
C LEU A 52 -7.84 -6.97 -6.49
N LEU A 53 -6.79 -7.18 -5.69
CA LEU A 53 -6.88 -7.64 -4.31
C LEU A 53 -7.66 -6.63 -3.46
N ILE A 54 -7.31 -5.34 -3.54
CA ILE A 54 -7.98 -4.26 -2.82
C ILE A 54 -9.46 -4.16 -3.22
N ILE A 55 -9.75 -4.23 -4.52
CA ILE A 55 -11.12 -4.12 -5.04
C ILE A 55 -11.96 -5.31 -4.56
N MET A 56 -11.45 -6.54 -4.65
CA MET A 56 -12.12 -7.74 -4.13
C MET A 56 -12.42 -7.62 -2.63
N LEU A 57 -11.41 -7.28 -1.83
CA LEU A 57 -11.57 -7.14 -0.38
C LEU A 57 -12.62 -6.08 -0.02
N THR A 58 -12.65 -4.98 -0.77
CA THR A 58 -13.63 -3.90 -0.56
C THR A 58 -15.05 -4.39 -0.86
N PHE A 59 -15.25 -5.10 -1.98
CA PHE A 59 -16.56 -5.69 -2.30
C PHE A 59 -16.99 -6.76 -1.30
N ILE A 60 -16.07 -7.61 -0.85
CA ILE A 60 -16.31 -8.59 0.21
C ILE A 60 -16.74 -7.90 1.51
N SER A 61 -16.05 -6.82 1.90
CA SER A 61 -16.40 -6.04 3.08
C SER A 61 -17.79 -5.42 2.97
N LEU A 62 -18.16 -4.93 1.77
CA LEU A 62 -19.48 -4.35 1.52
C LEU A 62 -20.54 -5.43 1.65
N PHE A 63 -20.32 -6.58 1.03
CA PHE A 63 -21.20 -7.72 1.09
C PHE A 63 -21.39 -8.20 2.54
N LEU A 64 -20.30 -8.33 3.31
CA LEU A 64 -20.39 -8.72 4.72
C LEU A 64 -21.17 -7.70 5.55
N THR A 65 -20.98 -6.40 5.28
CA THR A 65 -21.71 -5.31 5.93
C THR A 65 -23.20 -5.35 5.59
N GLU A 66 -23.55 -5.59 4.32
CA GLU A 66 -24.92 -5.77 3.84
C GLU A 66 -25.60 -6.95 4.54
N VAL A 67 -24.93 -8.11 4.63
CA VAL A 67 -25.49 -9.30 5.27
C VAL A 67 -25.70 -9.10 6.76
N ILE A 68 -24.73 -8.48 7.47
CA ILE A 68 -24.86 -8.19 8.90
C ILE A 68 -26.00 -7.19 9.16
N ARG A 69 -26.18 -6.20 8.29
CA ARG A 69 -27.17 -5.12 8.48
C ARG A 69 -28.54 -5.44 7.90
N LYS A 70 -28.69 -6.49 7.10
CA LYS A 70 -29.93 -6.87 6.39
C LYS A 70 -30.53 -5.72 5.56
N GLN A 71 -29.70 -4.78 5.12
CA GLN A 71 -30.11 -3.64 4.30
C GLN A 71 -29.63 -3.89 2.87
N ARG A 72 -30.58 -3.99 1.93
CA ARG A 72 -30.22 -4.20 0.52
C ARG A 72 -29.59 -2.94 -0.06
N ILE A 73 -28.36 -3.06 -0.55
CA ILE A 73 -27.66 -1.96 -1.23
C ILE A 73 -27.94 -2.07 -2.72
N HIS A 74 -28.40 -0.97 -3.35
CA HIS A 74 -28.62 -0.94 -4.80
C HIS A 74 -27.32 -1.17 -5.58
N ILE A 75 -27.40 -1.91 -6.70
CA ILE A 75 -26.28 -2.23 -7.58
C ILE A 75 -25.50 -0.98 -8.04
N PHE A 76 -26.19 0.15 -8.19
CA PHE A 76 -25.59 1.42 -8.58
C PHE A 76 -24.53 1.89 -7.57
N ASN A 77 -24.74 1.67 -6.28
CA ASN A 77 -23.80 2.06 -5.24
C ASN A 77 -22.53 1.21 -5.25
N TYR A 78 -22.67 -0.08 -5.62
CA TYR A 78 -21.52 -0.96 -5.82
C TYR A 78 -20.61 -0.45 -6.94
N ILE A 79 -21.21 -0.03 -8.06
CA ILE A 79 -20.47 0.55 -9.19
C ILE A 79 -19.78 1.84 -8.76
N LEU A 80 -20.48 2.72 -8.03
CA LEU A 80 -19.92 4.00 -7.60
C LEU A 80 -18.72 3.83 -6.66
N ILE A 81 -18.77 2.86 -5.75
CA ILE A 81 -17.63 2.51 -4.89
C ILE A 81 -16.49 1.94 -5.75
N GLY A 82 -16.79 1.07 -6.71
CA GLY A 82 -15.79 0.57 -7.66
C GLY A 82 -15.07 1.70 -8.42
N VAL A 83 -15.81 2.71 -8.88
CA VAL A 83 -15.24 3.90 -9.53
C VAL A 83 -14.33 4.67 -8.57
N ALA A 84 -14.73 4.85 -7.31
CA ALA A 84 -13.88 5.47 -6.29
C ALA A 84 -12.56 4.71 -6.09
N MET A 85 -12.60 3.37 -6.13
CA MET A 85 -11.39 2.54 -6.04
C MET A 85 -10.49 2.68 -7.27
N ILE A 86 -11.03 2.91 -8.47
CA ILE A 86 -10.24 3.17 -9.67
C ILE A 86 -9.56 4.55 -9.56
N ILE A 87 -10.31 5.57 -9.13
CA ILE A 87 -9.80 6.93 -8.95
C ILE A 87 -8.65 6.96 -7.93
N TYR A 88 -8.71 6.15 -6.87
CA TYR A 88 -7.62 6.01 -5.90
C TYR A 88 -6.25 5.74 -6.57
N TYR A 89 -6.16 4.88 -7.58
CA TYR A 89 -4.88 4.59 -8.24
C TYR A 89 -4.38 5.75 -9.11
N SER A 90 -5.29 6.47 -9.76
CA SER A 90 -4.95 7.70 -10.49
C SER A 90 -4.42 8.77 -9.53
N LEU A 91 -5.09 8.92 -8.39
CA LEU A 91 -4.69 9.84 -7.32
C LEU A 91 -3.33 9.48 -6.73
N LEU A 92 -3.11 8.18 -6.44
CA LEU A 92 -1.84 7.66 -5.94
C LEU A 92 -0.70 7.95 -6.91
N LEU A 93 -0.89 7.68 -8.20
CA LEU A 93 0.12 7.92 -9.22
C LEU A 93 0.48 9.41 -9.29
N SER A 94 -0.54 10.27 -9.46
CA SER A 94 -0.33 11.72 -9.59
C SER A 94 0.35 12.33 -8.36
N PHE A 95 -0.06 11.97 -7.13
CA PHE A 95 0.62 12.47 -5.94
C PHE A 95 2.00 11.84 -5.74
N SER A 96 2.22 10.58 -6.14
CA SER A 96 3.51 9.92 -5.95
C SER A 96 4.64 10.63 -6.68
N GLU A 97 4.34 11.24 -7.82
CA GLU A 97 5.28 12.02 -8.63
C GLU A 97 5.68 13.34 -7.98
N GLN A 98 4.78 14.00 -7.25
CA GLN A 98 5.05 15.31 -6.64
C GLN A 98 5.66 15.21 -5.23
N ILE A 99 5.09 14.37 -4.37
CA ILE A 99 5.40 14.35 -2.93
C ILE A 99 6.03 13.03 -2.46
N GLY A 100 6.21 12.07 -3.37
CA GLY A 100 6.79 10.75 -3.12
C GLY A 100 5.76 9.70 -2.65
N TYR A 101 6.08 8.43 -2.92
CA TYR A 101 5.17 7.29 -2.76
C TYR A 101 4.54 7.15 -1.36
N ASN A 102 5.33 7.18 -0.28
CA ASN A 102 4.79 6.95 1.07
C ASN A 102 3.76 8.03 1.50
N LYS A 103 4.04 9.30 1.19
CA LYS A 103 3.12 10.41 1.51
C LYS A 103 1.90 10.38 0.61
N ALA A 104 2.10 10.12 -0.69
CA ALA A 104 1.02 9.97 -1.66
C ALA A 104 0.07 8.82 -1.27
N TYR A 105 0.61 7.70 -0.82
CA TYR A 105 -0.17 6.55 -0.35
C TYR A 105 -1.06 6.92 0.83
N LEU A 106 -0.52 7.62 1.82
CA LEU A 106 -1.28 8.05 2.99
C LEU A 106 -2.41 9.02 2.59
N VAL A 107 -2.09 10.05 1.79
CA VAL A 107 -3.08 11.05 1.35
C VAL A 107 -4.17 10.40 0.50
N ALA A 108 -3.81 9.56 -0.47
CA ALA A 108 -4.77 8.89 -1.35
C ALA A 108 -5.66 7.92 -0.56
N SER A 109 -5.07 7.09 0.31
CA SER A 109 -5.83 6.11 1.09
C SER A 109 -6.77 6.79 2.08
N VAL A 110 -6.33 7.80 2.84
CA VAL A 110 -7.19 8.55 3.76
C VAL A 110 -8.32 9.25 3.02
N SER A 111 -8.04 9.86 1.87
CA SER A 111 -9.06 10.54 1.06
C SER A 111 -10.11 9.56 0.54
N THR A 112 -9.70 8.39 0.03
CA THR A 112 -10.62 7.36 -0.45
C THR A 112 -11.41 6.72 0.69
N ILE A 113 -10.77 6.41 1.82
CA ILE A 113 -11.46 5.87 3.00
C ILE A 113 -12.51 6.86 3.50
N ALA A 114 -12.17 8.15 3.61
CA ALA A 114 -13.11 9.18 4.04
C ALA A 114 -14.28 9.32 3.06
N LEU A 115 -14.01 9.36 1.75
CA LEU A 115 -15.03 9.43 0.71
C LEU A 115 -16.02 8.26 0.80
N VAL A 116 -15.51 7.03 0.88
CA VAL A 116 -16.35 5.83 0.94
C VAL A 116 -17.08 5.71 2.28
N ALA A 117 -16.44 6.09 3.39
CA ALA A 117 -17.06 6.09 4.71
C ALA A 117 -18.23 7.08 4.78
N VAL A 118 -18.05 8.31 4.29
CA VAL A 118 -19.13 9.32 4.22
C VAL A 118 -20.26 8.84 3.32
N PHE A 119 -19.93 8.26 2.17
CA PHE A 119 -20.92 7.69 1.26
C PHE A 119 -21.77 6.59 1.93
N ILE A 120 -21.14 5.65 2.64
CA ILE A 120 -21.82 4.59 3.38
C ILE A 120 -22.62 5.15 4.56
N ALA A 121 -22.12 6.16 5.25
CA ALA A 121 -22.85 6.80 6.35
C ALA A 121 -24.15 7.42 5.86
N SER A 122 -24.11 8.08 4.70
CA SER A 122 -25.28 8.65 4.04
C SER A 122 -26.25 7.57 3.56
N LEU A 123 -25.72 6.51 2.93
CA LEU A 123 -26.51 5.43 2.36
C LEU A 123 -27.26 4.60 3.41
N LEU A 124 -26.56 4.16 4.47
CA LEU A 124 -27.14 3.33 5.53
C LEU A 124 -27.81 4.15 6.65
N LYS A 125 -27.70 5.49 6.61
CA LYS A 125 -28.11 6.42 7.67
C LYS A 125 -27.59 6.04 9.06
N ASN A 126 -26.46 5.33 9.13
CA ASN A 126 -25.91 4.78 10.36
C ASN A 126 -24.41 5.02 10.45
N LYS A 127 -24.01 5.87 11.40
CA LYS A 127 -22.60 6.26 11.62
C LYS A 127 -21.75 5.08 12.12
N MET A 128 -22.32 4.14 12.88
CA MET A 128 -21.58 2.97 13.37
C MET A 128 -21.21 2.02 12.23
N ALA A 129 -22.10 1.84 11.25
CA ALA A 129 -21.82 0.99 10.09
C ALA A 129 -20.72 1.60 9.21
N ALA A 130 -20.77 2.91 9.00
CA ALA A 130 -19.73 3.65 8.28
C ALA A 130 -18.37 3.58 8.97
N LEU A 131 -18.33 3.71 10.30
CA LEU A 131 -17.09 3.64 11.08
C LEU A 131 -16.49 2.23 11.03
N LEU A 132 -17.32 1.19 11.17
CA LEU A 132 -16.89 -0.20 11.02
C LEU A 132 -16.31 -0.45 9.63
N PHE A 133 -16.98 0.05 8.58
CA PHE A 133 -16.50 -0.10 7.21
C PHE A 133 -15.17 0.65 6.95
N ALA A 134 -15.06 1.88 7.46
CA ALA A 134 -13.83 2.67 7.41
C ALA A 134 -12.67 1.96 8.13
N PHE A 135 -12.94 1.33 9.27
CA PHE A 135 -11.97 0.53 10.00
C PHE A 135 -11.48 -0.66 9.18
N ILE A 136 -12.40 -1.44 8.57
CA ILE A 136 -12.03 -2.57 7.71
C ILE A 136 -11.16 -2.10 6.53
N LEU A 137 -11.57 -1.03 5.84
CA LEU A 137 -10.78 -0.44 4.75
C LEU A 137 -9.38 -0.02 5.23
N SER A 138 -9.29 0.65 6.39
CA SER A 138 -8.01 1.09 6.96
C SER A 138 -7.07 -0.09 7.23
N VAL A 139 -7.60 -1.21 7.75
CA VAL A 139 -6.83 -2.45 7.91
C VAL A 139 -6.32 -2.96 6.57
N PHE A 140 -7.16 -2.97 5.53
CA PHE A 140 -6.77 -3.43 4.19
C PHE A 140 -5.70 -2.54 3.55
N TYR A 141 -5.85 -1.22 3.60
CA TYR A 141 -4.83 -0.30 3.08
C TYR A 141 -3.52 -0.42 3.88
N THR A 142 -3.59 -0.52 5.21
CA THR A 142 -2.38 -0.74 6.03
C THR A 142 -1.68 -2.05 5.67
N PHE A 143 -2.45 -3.12 5.48
CA PHE A 143 -1.95 -4.43 5.07
C PHE A 143 -1.24 -4.36 3.70
N ILE A 144 -1.85 -3.69 2.73
CA ILE A 144 -1.24 -3.52 1.39
C ILE A 144 0.03 -2.69 1.47
N PHE A 145 0.06 -1.63 2.28
CA PHE A 145 1.26 -0.85 2.50
C PHE A 145 2.42 -1.73 3.00
N VAL A 146 2.15 -2.64 3.94
CA VAL A 146 3.14 -3.62 4.43
C VAL A 146 3.59 -4.56 3.31
N ILE A 147 2.67 -5.12 2.51
CA ILE A 147 3.02 -5.96 1.35
C ILE A 147 3.99 -5.25 0.40
N ILE A 148 3.72 -3.98 0.10
CA ILE A 148 4.51 -3.23 -0.89
C ILE A 148 5.91 -2.90 -0.35
N GLN A 149 6.03 -2.73 0.96
CA GLN A 149 7.31 -2.52 1.63
C GLN A 149 8.18 -3.80 1.66
N LEU A 150 7.56 -4.97 1.58
CA LEU A 150 8.22 -6.27 1.64
C LEU A 150 8.50 -6.77 0.22
N GLU A 151 9.69 -6.50 -0.30
CA GLU A 151 10.00 -6.87 -1.69
C GLU A 151 9.92 -8.38 -1.94
N ASP A 152 10.53 -9.18 -1.06
CA ASP A 152 10.70 -10.63 -1.24
C ASP A 152 9.62 -11.47 -0.51
N LEU A 153 9.01 -10.93 0.55
CA LEU A 153 8.02 -11.64 1.37
C LEU A 153 6.55 -11.33 1.00
N ALA A 154 6.33 -10.53 -0.04
CA ALA A 154 4.99 -10.11 -0.47
C ALA A 154 4.04 -11.28 -0.75
N LEU A 155 4.51 -12.33 -1.44
CA LEU A 155 3.68 -13.50 -1.77
C LEU A 155 3.32 -14.32 -0.53
N MET A 156 4.28 -14.49 0.39
CA MET A 156 4.08 -15.25 1.62
C MET A 156 3.04 -14.57 2.52
N ILE A 157 3.23 -13.28 2.79
CA ILE A 157 2.32 -12.52 3.67
C ILE A 157 0.96 -12.28 2.99
N GLY A 158 0.96 -12.04 1.68
CA GLY A 158 -0.26 -11.94 0.88
C GLY A 158 -1.13 -13.19 0.96
N SER A 159 -0.53 -14.37 0.78
CA SER A 159 -1.26 -15.65 0.82
C SER A 159 -1.77 -16.00 2.21
N ILE A 160 -0.98 -15.78 3.28
CA ILE A 160 -1.42 -15.98 4.68
C ILE A 160 -2.62 -15.09 5.02
N ALA A 161 -2.60 -13.83 4.60
CA ALA A 161 -3.69 -12.91 4.87
C ALA A 161 -4.94 -13.25 4.07
N LEU A 162 -4.80 -13.57 2.77
CA LEU A 162 -5.91 -14.03 1.95
C LEU A 162 -6.56 -15.28 2.52
N PHE A 163 -5.75 -16.26 2.94
CA PHE A 163 -6.22 -17.47 3.60
C PHE A 163 -7.00 -17.13 4.89
N SER A 164 -6.46 -16.22 5.70
CA SER A 164 -7.11 -15.76 6.94
C SER A 164 -8.44 -15.05 6.68
N ILE A 165 -8.52 -14.19 5.66
CA ILE A 165 -9.76 -13.50 5.25
C ILE A 165 -10.80 -14.51 4.80
N VAL A 166 -10.43 -15.48 3.96
CA VAL A 166 -11.35 -16.54 3.53
C VAL A 166 -11.83 -17.38 4.70
N ALA A 167 -10.95 -17.75 5.63
CA ALA A 167 -11.32 -18.50 6.84
C ALA A 167 -12.33 -17.71 7.71
N VAL A 168 -12.11 -16.41 7.89
CA VAL A 168 -13.04 -15.52 8.60
C VAL A 168 -14.38 -15.44 7.87
N LEU A 169 -14.39 -15.29 6.54
CA LEU A 169 -15.63 -15.27 5.75
C LEU A 169 -16.40 -16.59 5.85
N MET A 170 -15.71 -17.73 5.78
CA MET A 170 -16.33 -19.04 5.96
C MET A 170 -16.96 -19.18 7.35
N TYR A 171 -16.27 -18.71 8.40
CA TYR A 171 -16.79 -18.73 9.77
C TYR A 171 -18.03 -17.84 9.92
N PHE A 172 -18.00 -16.61 9.40
CA PHE A 172 -19.15 -15.71 9.46
C PHE A 172 -20.32 -16.20 8.62
N SER A 173 -20.06 -16.71 7.41
CA SER A 173 -21.07 -17.28 6.52
C SER A 173 -21.87 -18.38 7.20
N ARG A 174 -21.21 -19.24 8.00
CA ARG A 174 -21.90 -20.29 8.77
C ARG A 174 -22.84 -19.75 9.86
N LYS A 175 -22.53 -18.59 10.45
CA LYS A 175 -23.40 -17.97 11.47
C LYS A 175 -24.60 -17.23 10.87
N ILE A 176 -24.59 -16.98 9.57
CA ILE A 176 -25.70 -16.37 8.87
C ILE A 176 -26.69 -17.48 8.56
N ASN A 177 -27.85 -17.48 9.24
CA ASN A 177 -28.96 -18.37 8.91
C ASN A 177 -29.54 -17.95 7.55
N TRP A 178 -29.09 -18.62 6.49
CA TRP A 178 -29.62 -18.45 5.14
C TRP A 178 -31.06 -19.01 5.01
N ASP A 179 -31.51 -19.84 5.97
CA ASP A 179 -32.80 -20.55 5.94
C ASP A 179 -33.99 -19.79 6.56
N LYS A 180 -33.95 -18.44 6.59
CA LYS A 180 -35.15 -17.63 6.86
C LYS A 180 -35.36 -16.60 5.76
N HIS A 181 -35.70 -17.11 4.58
CA HIS A 181 -36.57 -16.41 3.63
C HIS A 181 -37.77 -17.29 3.34
#